data_AF-A0A522RXF8-F1
#
_entry.id   AF-A0A522RXF8-F1
#
_cell.length_a   1.000
_cell.length_b   1.000
_cell.length_c   1.000
_cell.angle_alpha   90.00
_cell.angle_beta   90.00
_cell.angle_gamma   90.00
#
_symmetry.space_group_name_H-M   'P 1'
#
loop_
_entity.id
_entity.type
_entity.pdbx_description
1 polymer ?
#
loop_
_entity_poly.entity_id
_entity_poly.type
_entity_poly.pdbx_seq_one_letter_code
_entity_poly.pdbx_strand_id
1 'polypeptide(L)'
;MLGMAQARAGTVVTDQVVSQTAQTQTSIPVTFGQVFKDGDVPSGSTVLATLNGQSVPLQVDAKATNPDGSLRHAVLTAMVPSLPGSGTLPLALSSGSPAASMAQGAPVSLSQVLATGYDAQVSLNIGGTNYSVNARGLLQAADLSGACAPWDRQCNLWLSGPLVSAWVVNGPLTSASGAANPNLRVYFAVRAYAGTTPGTVGYVRTDIIVENSNAFAPQAQPQYTATLTSGSASYTSPALTQYAYTRWHKVLWWNNAEPQVYLQQDTQYIQDSMAVSRYMALTPDQAFLNSVRQSCAPLDYCDQTQAMGTTGAQASIGPLPQWTSVYIVYPDVRAYNWMLANTDALGAYSIHYRDAATGWPVSIQKHPYVTIADWSYASSLTGAAKADLLPNCTNDAVVTNCAASWYGTGNPDAWDNAHQPAESYVPYMVTGDYYYMSELAFGASQNEIWSN
;
A
#
# COMPACT_ATOMS: atom_id res chain seq x y z
N MET A 1 -25.36 -44.01 17.10
CA MET A 1 -24.51 -42.99 16.46
C MET A 1 -25.17 -41.65 16.63
N LEU A 2 -24.87 -40.95 17.73
CA LEU A 2 -25.30 -39.57 17.95
C LEU A 2 -24.37 -38.70 17.11
N GLY A 3 -24.91 -38.08 16.06
CA GLY A 3 -24.17 -37.13 15.23
C GLY A 3 -23.69 -35.99 16.11
N MET A 4 -22.37 -35.80 16.18
CA MET A 4 -21.79 -34.58 16.70
C MET A 4 -22.20 -33.46 15.75
N ALA A 5 -23.18 -32.65 16.16
CA ALA A 5 -23.39 -31.35 15.56
C ALA A 5 -22.08 -30.58 15.75
N GLN A 6 -21.38 -30.31 14.65
CA GLN A 6 -20.20 -29.46 14.63
C GLN A 6 -20.66 -28.10 15.16
N ALA A 7 -20.29 -27.77 16.41
CA ALA A 7 -20.57 -26.46 16.97
C ALA A 7 -19.95 -25.43 16.02
N ARG A 8 -20.79 -24.59 15.41
CA ARG A 8 -20.28 -23.44 14.66
C ARG A 8 -19.48 -22.62 15.66
N ALA A 9 -18.19 -22.43 15.39
CA ALA A 9 -17.41 -21.45 16.13
C ALA A 9 -18.12 -20.09 16.07
N GLY A 10 -18.12 -19.37 17.20
CA GLY A 10 -18.78 -18.07 17.29
C GLY A 10 -18.27 -17.11 16.22
N THR A 11 -19.15 -16.25 15.72
CA THR A 11 -18.75 -15.14 14.86
C THR A 11 -17.77 -14.24 15.61
N VAL A 12 -16.63 -13.96 15.00
CA VAL A 12 -15.58 -13.07 15.51
C VAL A 12 -15.94 -11.62 15.16
N VAL A 13 -16.24 -11.34 13.90
CA VAL A 13 -16.61 -10.01 13.40
C VAL A 13 -17.56 -10.15 12.20
N THR A 14 -18.39 -9.15 11.94
CA THR A 14 -19.24 -9.09 10.74
C THR A 14 -19.06 -7.76 10.01
N ASP A 15 -18.40 -7.83 8.86
CA ASP A 15 -18.24 -6.72 7.94
C ASP A 15 -19.38 -6.69 6.92
N GLN A 16 -19.43 -5.66 6.08
CA GLN A 16 -20.43 -5.50 5.04
C GLN A 16 -19.78 -5.38 3.66
N VAL A 17 -20.19 -6.24 2.72
CA VAL A 17 -19.84 -6.13 1.31
C VAL A 17 -20.87 -5.26 0.62
N VAL A 18 -20.49 -4.04 0.26
CA VAL A 18 -21.37 -2.99 -0.28
C VAL A 18 -21.13 -2.80 -1.77
N SER A 19 -22.18 -2.95 -2.58
CA SER A 19 -22.12 -2.66 -4.01
C SER A 19 -22.06 -1.17 -4.26
N GLN A 20 -21.13 -0.74 -5.12
CA GLN A 20 -20.99 0.67 -5.56
C GLN A 20 -21.62 0.92 -6.93
N THR A 21 -22.40 -0.04 -7.45
CA THR A 21 -23.07 0.05 -8.75
C THR A 21 -24.49 -0.47 -8.67
N ALA A 22 -25.37 0.03 -9.54
CA ALA A 22 -26.76 -0.43 -9.66
C ALA A 22 -26.89 -1.79 -10.35
N GLN A 23 -25.81 -2.33 -10.92
CA GLN A 23 -25.81 -3.62 -11.61
C GLN A 23 -25.35 -4.75 -10.69
N THR A 24 -25.92 -5.94 -10.85
CA THR A 24 -25.42 -7.13 -10.17
C THR A 24 -24.03 -7.50 -10.67
N GLN A 25 -23.14 -7.84 -9.75
CA GLN A 25 -21.79 -8.31 -10.04
C GLN A 25 -21.67 -9.77 -9.59
N THR A 26 -20.86 -10.57 -10.30
CA THR A 26 -20.66 -11.99 -9.97
C THR A 26 -19.18 -12.32 -9.90
N SER A 27 -18.84 -13.31 -9.06
CA SER A 27 -17.47 -13.79 -8.88
C SER A 27 -16.46 -12.67 -8.57
N ILE A 28 -16.85 -11.69 -7.77
CA ILE A 28 -16.00 -10.54 -7.47
C ILE A 28 -15.00 -10.89 -6.35
N PRO A 29 -13.70 -10.64 -6.54
CA PRO A 29 -12.75 -10.73 -5.45
C PRO A 29 -12.88 -9.52 -4.52
N VAL A 30 -12.89 -9.77 -3.21
CA VAL A 30 -12.84 -8.73 -2.17
C VAL A 30 -11.61 -9.01 -1.31
N THR A 31 -10.62 -8.12 -1.35
CA THR A 31 -9.38 -8.22 -0.55
C THR A 31 -9.26 -7.06 0.40
N PHE A 32 -8.94 -7.34 1.65
CA PHE A 32 -8.90 -6.37 2.73
C PHE A 32 -7.96 -6.84 3.84
N GLY A 33 -7.48 -5.91 4.66
CA GLY A 33 -6.77 -6.22 5.88
C GLY A 33 -7.74 -6.35 7.06
N GLN A 34 -7.54 -7.33 7.92
CA GLN A 34 -8.38 -7.57 9.10
C GLN A 34 -7.51 -7.75 10.33
N VAL A 35 -7.80 -6.97 11.37
CA VAL A 35 -7.24 -7.17 12.71
C VAL A 35 -8.11 -8.11 13.53
N PHE A 36 -7.52 -8.73 14.54
CA PHE A 36 -8.22 -9.62 15.46
C PHE A 36 -7.82 -9.31 16.90
N LYS A 37 -8.77 -9.45 17.83
CA LYS A 37 -8.46 -9.43 19.26
C LYS A 37 -7.58 -10.63 19.62
N ASP A 38 -6.78 -10.45 20.67
CA ASP A 38 -6.00 -11.53 21.26
C ASP A 38 -6.91 -12.73 21.58
N GLY A 39 -6.54 -13.90 21.05
CA GLY A 39 -7.25 -15.16 21.25
C GLY A 39 -8.46 -15.41 20.33
N ASP A 40 -8.99 -14.44 19.57
CA ASP A 40 -10.19 -14.65 18.73
C ASP A 40 -9.93 -15.65 17.59
N VAL A 41 -8.70 -15.68 17.09
CA VAL A 41 -8.19 -16.69 16.15
C VAL A 41 -6.98 -17.37 16.79
N PRO A 42 -7.17 -18.42 17.60
CA PRO A 42 -6.10 -19.08 18.33
C PRO A 42 -5.04 -19.69 17.40
N SER A 43 -3.83 -19.86 17.92
CA SER A 43 -2.76 -20.58 17.21
C SER A 43 -3.23 -21.95 16.71
N GLY A 44 -2.90 -22.29 15.47
CA GLY A 44 -3.36 -23.51 14.78
C GLY A 44 -4.77 -23.44 14.19
N SER A 45 -5.52 -22.35 14.42
CA SER A 45 -6.80 -22.09 13.76
C SER A 45 -6.62 -21.26 12.47
N THR A 46 -7.68 -21.17 11.67
CA THR A 46 -7.79 -20.25 10.54
C THR A 46 -9.06 -19.41 10.65
N VAL A 47 -9.23 -18.46 9.74
CA VAL A 47 -10.46 -17.69 9.57
C VAL A 47 -11.34 -18.36 8.50
N LEU A 48 -12.62 -18.47 8.79
CA LEU A 48 -13.68 -18.91 7.88
C LEU A 48 -14.64 -17.75 7.61
N ALA A 49 -15.33 -17.78 6.48
CA ALA A 49 -16.30 -16.74 6.11
C ALA A 49 -17.67 -17.33 5.75
N THR A 50 -18.71 -16.59 6.13
CA THR A 50 -20.04 -16.75 5.55
C THR A 50 -20.52 -15.41 4.99
N LEU A 51 -21.07 -15.43 3.78
CA LEU A 51 -21.70 -14.29 3.13
C LEU A 51 -23.22 -14.50 3.17
N ASN A 52 -23.95 -13.59 3.82
CA ASN A 52 -25.39 -13.72 4.04
C ASN A 52 -25.79 -15.10 4.60
N GLY A 53 -24.98 -15.62 5.54
CA GLY A 53 -25.17 -16.91 6.20
C GLY A 53 -24.74 -18.15 5.40
N GLN A 54 -24.25 -18.00 4.16
CA GLN A 54 -23.73 -19.09 3.32
C GLN A 54 -22.21 -19.11 3.34
N SER A 55 -21.60 -20.28 3.53
CA SER A 55 -20.13 -20.40 3.51
C SER A 55 -19.55 -20.01 2.14
N VAL A 56 -18.47 -19.23 2.15
CA VAL A 56 -17.74 -18.81 0.95
C VAL A 56 -16.25 -19.08 1.09
N PRO A 57 -15.51 -19.30 -0.01
CA PRO A 57 -14.05 -19.39 0.03
C PRO A 57 -13.43 -18.11 0.59
N LEU A 58 -12.56 -18.29 1.58
CA LEU A 58 -11.74 -17.24 2.18
C LEU A 58 -10.29 -17.69 2.22
N GLN A 59 -9.41 -16.89 1.61
CA GLN A 59 -7.97 -17.02 1.73
C GLN A 59 -7.47 -16.12 2.86
N VAL A 60 -6.52 -16.63 3.64
CA VAL A 60 -5.90 -15.94 4.78
C VAL A 60 -4.40 -15.83 4.56
N ASP A 61 -3.89 -14.62 4.40
CA ASP A 61 -2.47 -14.31 4.37
C ASP A 61 -2.06 -13.62 5.68
N ALA A 62 -1.60 -14.40 6.66
CA ALA A 62 -1.20 -13.88 7.97
C ALA A 62 -0.04 -12.88 7.86
N LYS A 63 -0.16 -11.74 8.54
CA LYS A 63 0.84 -10.65 8.55
C LYS A 63 1.45 -10.41 9.92
N ALA A 64 0.69 -10.64 10.99
CA ALA A 64 1.19 -10.54 12.35
C ALA A 64 0.43 -11.47 13.30
N THR A 65 1.13 -11.92 14.34
CA THR A 65 0.57 -12.68 15.46
C THR A 65 0.79 -11.94 16.78
N ASN A 66 -0.07 -12.23 17.75
CA ASN A 66 0.11 -11.84 19.14
C ASN A 66 1.18 -12.70 19.84
N PRO A 67 1.67 -12.30 21.02
CA PRO A 67 2.65 -13.08 21.77
C PRO A 67 2.21 -14.51 22.12
N ASP A 68 0.90 -14.76 22.26
CA ASP A 68 0.32 -16.08 22.50
C ASP A 68 0.18 -16.94 21.23
N GLY A 69 0.58 -16.40 20.08
CA GLY A 69 0.49 -17.04 18.77
C GLY A 69 -0.88 -16.93 18.10
N SER A 70 -1.87 -16.26 18.71
CA SER A 70 -3.12 -15.93 18.03
C SER A 70 -2.88 -14.95 16.88
N LEU A 71 -3.70 -15.02 15.83
CA LEU A 71 -3.59 -14.11 14.69
C LEU A 71 -3.93 -12.69 15.14
N ARG A 72 -3.07 -11.70 14.80
CA ARG A 72 -3.30 -10.29 15.11
C ARG A 72 -3.75 -9.49 13.89
N HIS A 73 -3.15 -9.77 12.73
CA HIS A 73 -3.48 -9.14 11.46
C HIS A 73 -3.27 -10.11 10.30
N ALA A 74 -4.20 -10.11 9.34
CA ALA A 74 -4.07 -10.82 8.08
C ALA A 74 -4.65 -10.00 6.93
N VAL A 75 -4.16 -10.28 5.73
CA VAL A 75 -4.86 -9.88 4.51
C VAL A 75 -5.78 -11.04 4.12
N LEU A 76 -7.06 -10.75 3.96
CA LEU A 76 -8.09 -11.70 3.64
C LEU A 76 -8.58 -11.47 2.22
N THR A 77 -8.82 -12.56 1.48
CA THR A 77 -9.49 -12.49 0.18
C THR A 77 -10.68 -13.43 0.15
N ALA A 78 -11.87 -12.86 -0.06
CA ALA A 78 -13.10 -13.61 -0.28
C ALA A 78 -13.49 -13.54 -1.77
N MET A 79 -13.99 -14.65 -2.30
CA MET A 79 -14.67 -14.65 -3.61
C MET A 79 -16.17 -14.54 -3.40
N VAL A 80 -16.74 -13.37 -3.68
CA VAL A 80 -18.18 -13.11 -3.54
C VAL A 80 -18.88 -13.61 -4.81
N PRO A 81 -19.75 -14.65 -4.70
CA PRO A 81 -20.32 -15.30 -5.87
C PRO A 81 -21.31 -14.40 -6.63
N SER A 82 -22.10 -13.62 -5.90
CA SER A 82 -23.07 -12.68 -6.44
C SER A 82 -23.29 -11.55 -5.44
N LEU A 83 -23.18 -10.31 -5.92
CA LEU A 83 -23.46 -9.09 -5.18
C LEU A 83 -24.55 -8.32 -5.93
N PRO A 84 -25.78 -8.22 -5.39
CA PRO A 84 -26.86 -7.45 -6.01
C PRO A 84 -26.46 -5.98 -6.21
N GLY A 85 -26.95 -5.37 -7.29
CA GLY A 85 -26.82 -3.93 -7.53
C GLY A 85 -27.37 -3.11 -6.36
N SER A 86 -26.60 -2.12 -5.90
CA SER A 86 -26.86 -1.30 -4.71
C SER A 86 -27.12 -2.12 -3.43
N GLY A 87 -26.77 -3.41 -3.44
CA GLY A 87 -26.98 -4.33 -2.32
C GLY A 87 -25.87 -4.23 -1.29
N THR A 88 -26.20 -4.64 -0.07
CA THR A 88 -25.25 -4.84 1.03
C THR A 88 -25.44 -6.25 1.56
N LEU A 89 -24.36 -7.02 1.64
CA LEU A 89 -24.37 -8.40 2.15
C LEU A 89 -23.42 -8.52 3.35
N PRO A 90 -23.88 -9.09 4.48
CA PRO A 90 -23.01 -9.28 5.64
C PRO A 90 -21.98 -10.38 5.37
N LEU A 91 -20.72 -10.09 5.65
CA LEU A 91 -19.60 -11.02 5.64
C LEU A 91 -19.20 -11.32 7.08
N ALA A 92 -19.69 -12.42 7.63
CA ALA A 92 -19.34 -12.85 8.98
C ALA A 92 -18.07 -13.71 8.94
N LEU A 93 -17.06 -13.29 9.70
CA LEU A 93 -15.82 -14.01 9.92
C LEU A 93 -15.89 -14.80 11.23
N SER A 94 -15.36 -16.01 11.23
CA SER A 94 -15.25 -16.84 12.43
C SER A 94 -13.90 -17.56 12.46
N SER A 95 -13.46 -17.98 13.64
CA SER A 95 -12.30 -18.87 13.75
C SER A 95 -12.72 -20.32 13.52
N GLY A 96 -11.83 -21.15 13.00
CA GLY A 96 -12.14 -22.56 12.76
C GLY A 96 -10.92 -23.40 12.44
N SER A 97 -11.14 -24.71 12.29
CA SER A 97 -10.08 -25.63 11.89
C SER A 97 -9.65 -25.34 10.44
N PRO A 98 -8.35 -25.34 10.12
CA PRO A 98 -7.86 -25.25 8.74
C PRO A 98 -8.50 -26.26 7.78
N ALA A 99 -8.87 -27.45 8.27
CA ALA A 99 -9.54 -28.48 7.50
C ALA A 99 -10.95 -28.08 7.01
N ALA A 100 -11.58 -27.08 7.64
CA ALA A 100 -12.88 -26.55 7.24
C ALA A 100 -12.78 -25.42 6.19
N SER A 101 -11.56 -25.01 5.80
CA SER A 101 -11.37 -23.99 4.78
C SER A 101 -11.87 -24.47 3.42
N MET A 102 -12.59 -23.58 2.74
CA MET A 102 -13.06 -23.78 1.36
C MET A 102 -12.07 -23.25 0.32
N ALA A 103 -11.08 -22.45 0.72
CA ALA A 103 -10.00 -21.99 -0.16
C ALA A 103 -8.90 -23.06 -0.19
N GLN A 104 -9.08 -24.08 -1.02
CA GLN A 104 -8.13 -25.17 -1.21
C GLN A 104 -7.54 -25.15 -2.61
N GLY A 105 -6.28 -25.56 -2.75
CA GLY A 105 -5.59 -25.66 -4.03
C GLY A 105 -4.21 -25.02 -4.00
N ALA A 106 -3.50 -25.15 -5.13
CA ALA A 106 -2.23 -24.46 -5.32
C ALA A 106 -2.47 -22.94 -5.46
N PRO A 107 -1.52 -22.10 -5.03
CA PRO A 107 -1.59 -20.67 -5.27
C PRO A 107 -1.73 -20.30 -6.74
N VAL A 108 -2.37 -19.16 -7.03
CA VAL A 108 -2.31 -18.56 -8.37
C VAL A 108 -0.84 -18.36 -8.72
N SER A 109 -0.37 -18.97 -9.80
CA SER A 109 1.06 -18.98 -10.15
C SER A 109 1.42 -17.82 -11.05
N LEU A 110 2.70 -17.44 -11.02
CA LEU A 110 3.23 -16.43 -11.93
C LEU A 110 3.11 -16.86 -13.39
N SER A 111 3.33 -18.15 -13.66
CA SER A 111 3.16 -18.74 -14.99
C SER A 111 1.73 -18.65 -15.53
N GLN A 112 0.70 -18.74 -14.67
CA GLN A 112 -0.70 -18.53 -15.06
C GLN A 112 -0.94 -17.08 -15.50
N VAL A 113 -0.38 -16.11 -14.79
CA VAL A 113 -0.47 -14.68 -15.18
C VAL A 113 0.27 -14.44 -16.49
N LEU A 114 1.49 -14.96 -16.64
CA LEU A 114 2.31 -14.80 -17.84
C LEU A 114 1.70 -15.47 -19.09
N ALA A 115 0.91 -16.54 -18.91
CA ALA A 115 0.16 -17.20 -19.97
C ALA A 115 -1.04 -16.37 -20.49
N THR A 116 -1.46 -15.33 -19.76
CA THR A 116 -2.47 -14.37 -20.25
C THR A 116 -1.84 -13.28 -21.12
N GLY A 117 -2.63 -12.30 -21.57
CA GLY A 117 -2.16 -11.05 -22.19
C GLY A 117 -1.87 -9.91 -21.20
N TYR A 118 -1.89 -10.14 -19.89
CA TYR A 118 -1.68 -9.10 -18.88
C TYR A 118 -0.36 -8.34 -19.06
N ASP A 119 -0.40 -7.02 -19.10
CA ASP A 119 0.78 -6.18 -18.92
C ASP A 119 0.35 -4.83 -18.33
N ALA A 120 1.26 -4.21 -17.60
CA ALA A 120 1.12 -2.85 -17.11
C ALA A 120 2.40 -2.09 -17.43
N GLN A 121 2.28 -0.85 -17.90
CA GLN A 121 3.42 -0.08 -18.38
C GLN A 121 3.41 1.32 -17.82
N VAL A 122 4.59 1.87 -17.56
CA VAL A 122 4.81 3.30 -17.35
C VAL A 122 5.64 3.84 -18.49
N SER A 123 5.25 5.00 -19.01
CA SER A 123 6.02 5.78 -19.98
C SER A 123 6.02 7.25 -19.60
N LEU A 124 7.17 7.91 -19.75
CA LEU A 124 7.33 9.33 -19.44
C LEU A 124 8.43 9.96 -20.31
N ASN A 125 8.35 11.27 -20.49
CA ASN A 125 9.39 12.06 -21.16
C ASN A 125 10.07 12.98 -20.15
N ILE A 126 11.40 12.89 -20.05
CA ILE A 126 12.22 13.80 -19.24
C ILE A 126 13.25 14.44 -20.18
N GLY A 127 13.20 15.76 -20.31
CA GLY A 127 14.15 16.52 -21.11
C GLY A 127 14.22 16.05 -22.58
N GLY A 128 13.09 15.66 -23.18
CA GLY A 128 13.03 15.16 -24.56
C GLY A 128 13.34 13.67 -24.72
N THR A 129 13.80 12.98 -23.67
CA THR A 129 14.06 11.54 -23.72
C THR A 129 12.86 10.76 -23.20
N ASN A 130 12.34 9.84 -24.03
CA ASN A 130 11.30 8.90 -23.63
C ASN A 130 11.90 7.74 -22.85
N TYR A 131 11.34 7.45 -21.68
CA TYR A 131 11.67 6.31 -20.84
C TYR A 131 10.42 5.45 -20.62
N SER A 132 10.59 4.14 -20.53
CA SER A 132 9.50 3.23 -20.18
C SER A 132 9.98 2.01 -19.39
N VAL A 133 9.03 1.34 -18.74
CA VAL A 133 9.19 0.06 -18.05
C VAL A 133 7.84 -0.66 -18.00
N ASN A 134 7.85 -1.99 -18.07
CA ASN A 134 6.62 -2.79 -18.02
C ASN A 134 6.72 -3.93 -17.00
N ALA A 135 5.57 -4.28 -16.42
CA ALA A 135 5.44 -5.31 -15.41
C ALA A 135 5.73 -6.70 -16.00
N ARG A 136 5.26 -7.00 -17.22
CA ARG A 136 5.42 -8.33 -17.84
C ARG A 136 6.88 -8.75 -17.95
N GLY A 137 7.76 -7.89 -18.45
CA GLY A 137 9.19 -8.19 -18.58
C GLY A 137 9.86 -8.41 -17.23
N LEU A 138 9.48 -7.62 -16.22
CA LEU A 138 9.99 -7.78 -14.85
C LEU A 138 9.51 -9.09 -14.20
N LEU A 139 8.22 -9.44 -14.40
CA LEU A 139 7.64 -10.71 -13.96
C LEU A 139 8.31 -11.90 -14.65
N GLN A 140 8.56 -11.83 -15.96
CA GLN A 140 9.29 -12.87 -16.71
C GLN A 140 10.71 -13.06 -16.18
N ALA A 141 11.44 -11.97 -15.92
CA ALA A 141 12.77 -12.04 -15.35
C ALA A 141 12.76 -12.67 -13.94
N ALA A 142 11.76 -12.34 -13.13
CA ALA A 142 11.58 -12.91 -11.79
C ALA A 142 11.23 -14.41 -11.84
N ASP A 143 10.37 -14.83 -12.77
CA ASP A 143 10.00 -16.24 -13.00
C ASP A 143 11.22 -17.07 -13.41
N LEU A 144 11.98 -16.61 -14.41
CA LEU A 144 13.17 -17.28 -14.93
C LEU A 144 14.28 -17.44 -13.88
N SER A 145 14.39 -16.49 -12.95
CA SER A 145 15.39 -16.51 -11.88
C SER A 145 14.91 -17.21 -10.61
N GLY A 146 13.61 -17.55 -10.52
CA GLY A 146 13.01 -18.08 -9.30
C GLY A 146 13.09 -17.11 -8.11
N ALA A 147 13.16 -15.80 -8.38
CA ALA A 147 13.48 -14.78 -7.37
C ALA A 147 12.29 -14.43 -6.45
N CYS A 148 11.07 -14.85 -6.78
CA CYS A 148 9.90 -14.45 -6.02
C CYS A 148 9.82 -15.15 -4.65
N ALA A 149 10.08 -14.41 -3.58
CA ALA A 149 9.96 -14.86 -2.21
C ALA A 149 9.42 -13.73 -1.31
N PRO A 150 8.85 -14.04 -0.13
CA PRO A 150 8.45 -13.01 0.82
C PRO A 150 9.62 -12.09 1.14
N TRP A 151 9.39 -10.79 1.02
CA TRP A 151 10.36 -9.73 1.29
C TRP A 151 11.56 -9.64 0.32
N ASP A 152 11.55 -10.43 -0.76
CA ASP A 152 12.61 -10.35 -1.77
C ASP A 152 12.63 -8.98 -2.47
N ARG A 153 13.83 -8.54 -2.77
CA ARG A 153 14.09 -7.22 -3.35
C ARG A 153 13.61 -7.08 -4.80
N GLN A 154 13.81 -8.12 -5.61
CA GLN A 154 13.49 -8.11 -7.03
C GLN A 154 12.02 -8.47 -7.27
N CYS A 155 11.50 -9.44 -6.51
CA CYS A 155 10.12 -9.89 -6.57
C CYS A 155 9.59 -10.27 -5.19
N ASN A 156 8.96 -9.33 -4.48
CA ASN A 156 8.34 -9.66 -3.21
C ASN A 156 7.03 -10.43 -3.43
N LEU A 157 6.95 -11.68 -2.96
CA LEU A 157 5.70 -12.42 -2.90
C LEU A 157 4.86 -11.92 -1.71
N TRP A 158 3.95 -10.99 -1.98
CA TRP A 158 3.15 -10.29 -0.99
C TRP A 158 1.95 -11.09 -0.49
N LEU A 159 1.24 -11.76 -1.39
CA LEU A 159 0.12 -12.67 -1.08
C LEU A 159 0.33 -13.97 -1.84
N SER A 160 -0.09 -15.09 -1.26
CA SER A 160 0.03 -16.40 -1.91
C SER A 160 -1.06 -17.37 -1.46
N GLY A 161 -1.96 -17.69 -2.38
CA GLY A 161 -2.96 -18.72 -2.16
C GLY A 161 -3.89 -18.93 -3.35
N PRO A 162 -4.85 -19.86 -3.21
CA PRO A 162 -5.64 -20.36 -4.34
C PRO A 162 -6.67 -19.35 -4.88
N LEU A 163 -6.99 -18.29 -4.14
CA LEU A 163 -7.88 -17.23 -4.60
C LEU A 163 -7.12 -16.03 -5.16
N VAL A 164 -5.95 -15.73 -4.59
CA VAL A 164 -5.11 -14.62 -5.01
C VAL A 164 -3.63 -14.88 -4.76
N SER A 165 -2.79 -14.39 -5.66
CA SER A 165 -1.37 -14.15 -5.40
C SER A 165 -1.02 -12.71 -5.75
N ALA A 166 -0.05 -12.14 -5.06
CA ALA A 166 0.44 -10.81 -5.33
C ALA A 166 1.97 -10.77 -5.37
N TRP A 167 2.52 -10.20 -6.44
CA TRP A 167 3.96 -10.02 -6.64
C TRP A 167 4.28 -8.54 -6.77
N VAL A 168 5.28 -8.07 -6.03
CA VAL A 168 5.82 -6.72 -6.19
C VAL A 168 7.14 -6.81 -6.93
N VAL A 169 7.11 -6.53 -8.22
CA VAL A 169 8.30 -6.46 -9.07
C VAL A 169 8.66 -5.00 -9.35
N ASN A 170 9.93 -4.73 -9.66
CA ASN A 170 10.39 -3.37 -9.85
C ASN A 170 11.59 -3.26 -10.79
N GLY A 171 11.74 -2.10 -11.42
CA GLY A 171 12.82 -1.84 -12.35
C GLY A 171 13.03 -0.35 -12.64
N PRO A 172 14.22 0.03 -13.13
CA PRO A 172 14.44 1.38 -13.63
C PRO A 172 13.59 1.62 -14.88
N LEU A 173 13.23 2.87 -15.16
CA LEU A 173 12.77 3.20 -16.50
C LEU A 173 13.96 3.24 -17.46
N THR A 174 13.81 2.74 -18.68
CA THR A 174 14.88 2.70 -19.68
C THR A 174 14.50 3.45 -20.94
N SER A 175 15.46 4.13 -21.56
CA SER A 175 15.28 4.76 -22.87
C SER A 175 15.35 3.73 -24.00
N ALA A 176 15.07 4.17 -25.23
CA ALA A 176 15.21 3.33 -26.43
C ALA A 176 16.64 2.79 -26.66
N SER A 177 17.66 3.45 -26.10
CA SER A 177 19.06 2.96 -26.17
C SER A 177 19.41 1.97 -25.05
N GLY A 178 18.46 1.65 -24.16
CA GLY A 178 18.68 0.79 -22.99
C GLY A 178 19.30 1.52 -21.79
N ALA A 179 19.51 2.84 -21.87
CA ALA A 179 20.03 3.62 -20.76
C ALA A 179 18.95 3.75 -19.66
N ALA A 180 19.30 3.37 -18.44
CA ALA A 180 18.43 3.53 -17.28
C ALA A 180 18.32 5.01 -16.88
N ASN A 181 17.12 5.44 -16.47
CA ASN A 181 16.94 6.68 -15.74
C ASN A 181 17.64 6.54 -14.38
N PRO A 182 18.49 7.51 -13.99
CA PRO A 182 19.31 7.38 -12.79
C PRO A 182 18.53 7.51 -11.47
N ASN A 183 17.34 8.14 -11.50
CA ASN A 183 16.65 8.57 -10.28
C ASN A 183 15.32 7.84 -10.07
N LEU A 184 14.57 7.65 -11.16
CA LEU A 184 13.23 7.07 -11.10
C LEU A 184 13.25 5.55 -11.21
N ARG A 185 12.53 4.91 -10.29
CA ARG A 185 12.26 3.47 -10.29
C ARG A 185 10.76 3.24 -10.20
N VAL A 186 10.26 2.23 -10.90
CA VAL A 186 8.85 1.85 -10.84
C VAL A 186 8.70 0.52 -10.15
N TYR A 187 7.75 0.45 -9.21
CA TYR A 187 7.28 -0.79 -8.60
C TYR A 187 5.88 -1.10 -9.13
N PHE A 188 5.63 -2.37 -9.43
CA PHE A 188 4.34 -2.90 -9.81
C PHE A 188 3.92 -3.93 -8.76
N ALA A 189 2.97 -3.58 -7.89
CA ALA A 189 2.32 -4.56 -7.03
C ALA A 189 1.16 -5.20 -7.79
N VAL A 190 1.47 -6.33 -8.45
CA VAL A 190 0.56 -7.08 -9.31
C VAL A 190 -0.19 -8.11 -8.47
N ARG A 191 -1.49 -7.90 -8.27
CA ARG A 191 -2.38 -8.83 -7.56
C ARG A 191 -3.29 -9.53 -8.57
N ALA A 192 -3.08 -10.83 -8.76
CA ALA A 192 -3.86 -11.64 -9.69
C ALA A 192 -4.82 -12.56 -8.93
N TYR A 193 -6.08 -12.53 -9.33
CA TYR A 193 -7.15 -13.32 -8.74
C TYR A 193 -7.49 -14.52 -9.61
N ALA A 194 -7.77 -15.65 -8.97
CA ALA A 194 -8.22 -16.85 -9.65
C ALA A 194 -9.53 -16.59 -10.42
N GLY A 195 -9.62 -17.16 -11.62
CA GLY A 195 -10.83 -17.14 -12.43
C GLY A 195 -11.86 -18.16 -11.94
N THR A 196 -13.05 -18.12 -12.56
CA THR A 196 -14.12 -19.08 -12.29
C THR A 196 -13.82 -20.49 -12.81
N THR A 197 -12.86 -20.62 -13.72
CA THR A 197 -12.33 -21.89 -14.20
C THR A 197 -11.00 -22.17 -13.49
N PRO A 198 -10.82 -23.37 -12.89
CA PRO A 198 -9.56 -23.73 -12.25
C PRO A 198 -8.35 -23.51 -13.15
N GLY A 199 -7.33 -22.83 -12.63
CA GLY A 199 -6.10 -22.54 -13.34
C GLY A 199 -6.11 -21.32 -14.26
N THR A 200 -7.23 -20.57 -14.33
CA THR A 200 -7.28 -19.30 -15.06
C THR A 200 -7.15 -18.10 -14.12
N VAL A 201 -6.81 -16.94 -14.69
CA VAL A 201 -6.79 -15.65 -13.99
C VAL A 201 -8.04 -14.87 -14.39
N GLY A 202 -8.84 -14.45 -13.40
CA GLY A 202 -10.08 -13.71 -13.62
C GLY A 202 -9.86 -12.20 -13.65
N TYR A 203 -9.13 -11.68 -12.66
CA TYR A 203 -8.87 -10.27 -12.51
C TYR A 203 -7.40 -10.02 -12.18
N VAL A 204 -6.89 -8.87 -12.61
CA VAL A 204 -5.58 -8.38 -12.17
C VAL A 204 -5.70 -6.92 -11.76
N ARG A 205 -5.37 -6.63 -10.50
CA ARG A 205 -5.20 -5.29 -9.95
C ARG A 205 -3.71 -4.98 -9.91
N THR A 206 -3.33 -3.82 -10.43
CA THR A 206 -1.93 -3.38 -10.41
C THR A 206 -1.85 -2.04 -9.72
N ASP A 207 -1.13 -1.98 -8.60
CA ASP A 207 -0.68 -0.71 -8.03
C ASP A 207 0.67 -0.35 -8.65
N ILE A 208 0.69 0.75 -9.40
CA ILE A 208 1.86 1.25 -10.13
C ILE A 208 2.43 2.41 -9.34
N ILE A 209 3.63 2.24 -8.81
CA ILE A 209 4.27 3.17 -7.89
C ILE A 209 5.52 3.74 -8.57
N VAL A 210 5.59 5.06 -8.71
CA VAL A 210 6.73 5.77 -9.31
C VAL A 210 7.53 6.44 -8.20
N GLU A 211 8.77 6.00 -7.98
CA GLU A 211 9.60 6.43 -6.87
C GLU A 211 10.84 7.20 -7.34
N ASN A 212 11.18 8.28 -6.62
CA ASN A 212 12.48 8.93 -6.64
C ASN A 212 13.18 8.68 -5.29
N SER A 213 13.33 7.42 -4.89
CA SER A 213 13.58 7.03 -3.49
C SER A 213 15.00 6.54 -3.20
N ASN A 214 15.91 6.47 -4.17
CA ASN A 214 17.23 5.89 -3.94
C ASN A 214 18.06 6.79 -2.99
N ALA A 215 18.24 6.33 -1.75
CA ALA A 215 18.81 7.11 -0.66
C ALA A 215 20.18 7.72 -1.00
N PHE A 216 21.05 6.93 -1.66
CA PHE A 216 22.45 7.27 -1.90
C PHE A 216 22.76 7.68 -3.35
N ALA A 217 21.74 7.81 -4.20
CA ALA A 217 21.91 8.39 -5.54
C ALA A 217 21.97 9.92 -5.45
N PRO A 218 22.72 10.60 -6.34
CA PRO A 218 22.64 12.04 -6.47
C PRO A 218 21.19 12.50 -6.60
N GLN A 219 20.80 13.51 -5.82
CA GLN A 219 19.45 14.03 -5.86
C GLN A 219 19.16 14.69 -7.23
N ALA A 220 17.94 14.52 -7.72
CA ALA A 220 17.44 15.20 -8.91
C ALA A 220 15.92 15.38 -8.82
N GLN A 221 15.41 16.37 -9.55
CA GLN A 221 14.00 16.78 -9.52
C GLN A 221 13.39 16.70 -10.92
N PRO A 222 13.25 15.49 -11.51
CA PRO A 222 12.73 15.34 -12.86
C PRO A 222 11.32 15.92 -12.99
N GLN A 223 11.10 16.65 -14.08
CA GLN A 223 9.80 17.18 -14.47
C GLN A 223 9.26 16.36 -15.62
N TYR A 224 8.02 15.86 -15.49
CA TYR A 224 7.43 14.99 -16.49
C TYR A 224 5.90 14.91 -16.36
N THR A 225 5.29 14.33 -17.40
CA THR A 225 3.96 13.72 -17.36
C THR A 225 4.15 12.22 -17.59
N ALA A 226 3.52 11.39 -16.77
CA ALA A 226 3.57 9.95 -16.90
C ALA A 226 2.26 9.41 -17.49
N THR A 227 2.37 8.46 -18.42
CA THR A 227 1.25 7.64 -18.88
C THR A 227 1.44 6.21 -18.36
N LEU A 228 0.41 5.72 -17.69
CA LEU A 228 0.34 4.42 -17.04
C LEU A 228 -0.75 3.60 -17.71
N THR A 229 -0.50 2.34 -18.01
CA THR A 229 -1.49 1.44 -18.59
C THR A 229 -1.57 0.12 -17.84
N SER A 230 -2.72 -0.55 -17.95
CA SER A 230 -2.92 -1.94 -17.56
C SER A 230 -3.89 -2.58 -18.57
N GLY A 231 -3.35 -3.21 -19.61
CA GLY A 231 -4.11 -3.57 -20.81
C GLY A 231 -4.78 -2.34 -21.44
N SER A 232 -6.11 -2.33 -21.55
CA SER A 232 -6.86 -1.16 -22.07
C SER A 232 -7.14 -0.06 -21.04
N ALA A 233 -6.84 -0.28 -19.75
CA ALA A 233 -6.91 0.79 -18.76
C ALA A 233 -5.73 1.76 -18.94
N SER A 234 -5.99 3.05 -18.76
CA SER A 234 -4.98 4.10 -18.93
C SER A 234 -5.20 5.25 -17.95
N TYR A 235 -4.10 5.83 -17.48
CA TYR A 235 -4.08 7.06 -16.71
C TYR A 235 -2.91 7.93 -17.17
N THR A 236 -3.13 9.24 -17.27
CA THR A 236 -2.07 10.22 -17.53
C THR A 236 -2.02 11.20 -16.36
N SER A 237 -0.84 11.36 -15.76
CA SER A 237 -0.64 12.32 -14.67
C SER A 237 -0.76 13.77 -15.18
N PRO A 238 -1.05 14.75 -14.32
CA PRO A 238 -0.69 16.13 -14.63
C PRO A 238 0.83 16.24 -14.82
N ALA A 239 1.28 17.36 -15.41
CA ALA A 239 2.69 17.72 -15.37
C ALA A 239 3.09 17.95 -13.91
N LEU A 240 4.17 17.30 -13.47
CA LEU A 240 4.64 17.34 -12.10
C LEU A 240 6.15 17.46 -12.03
N THR A 241 6.63 17.89 -10.87
CA THR A 241 8.04 17.85 -10.50
C THR A 241 8.18 16.83 -9.38
N GLN A 242 8.95 15.77 -9.59
CA GLN A 242 9.15 14.75 -8.56
C GLN A 242 10.42 15.02 -7.78
N TYR A 243 10.29 15.55 -6.55
CA TYR A 243 11.44 15.82 -5.69
C TYR A 243 12.14 14.53 -5.23
N ALA A 244 13.39 14.65 -4.79
CA ALA A 244 14.11 13.54 -4.20
C ALA A 244 13.36 12.99 -2.98
N TYR A 245 13.40 11.67 -2.83
CA TYR A 245 12.80 10.89 -1.75
C TYR A 245 11.28 11.03 -1.66
N THR A 246 10.62 11.28 -2.79
CA THR A 246 9.16 11.29 -2.93
C THR A 246 8.69 10.12 -3.80
N ARG A 247 7.42 9.78 -3.68
CA ARG A 247 6.76 8.74 -4.48
C ARG A 247 5.28 9.03 -4.64
N TRP A 248 4.69 8.44 -5.66
CA TRP A 248 3.25 8.46 -5.86
C TRP A 248 2.83 7.17 -6.53
N HIS A 249 1.54 6.86 -6.47
CA HIS A 249 1.04 5.62 -7.04
C HIS A 249 -0.32 5.81 -7.72
N LYS A 250 -0.66 4.83 -8.55
CA LYS A 250 -1.97 4.73 -9.19
C LYS A 250 -2.34 3.27 -9.37
N VAL A 251 -3.52 2.93 -8.87
CA VAL A 251 -4.13 1.62 -9.09
C VAL A 251 -4.84 1.60 -10.44
N LEU A 252 -4.54 0.59 -11.26
CA LEU A 252 -5.28 0.28 -12.48
C LEU A 252 -5.67 -1.21 -12.46
N TRP A 253 -6.89 -1.50 -12.89
CA TRP A 253 -7.35 -2.87 -13.13
C TRP A 253 -7.19 -3.22 -14.61
N TRP A 254 -6.67 -4.41 -14.87
CA TRP A 254 -6.43 -4.88 -16.22
C TRP A 254 -7.72 -4.82 -17.05
N ASN A 255 -7.66 -4.08 -18.16
CA ASN A 255 -8.78 -3.84 -19.08
C ASN A 255 -10.01 -3.15 -18.47
N ASN A 256 -9.83 -2.27 -17.48
CA ASN A 256 -10.91 -1.55 -16.78
C ASN A 256 -11.91 -2.50 -16.09
N ALA A 257 -11.47 -3.69 -15.69
CA ALA A 257 -12.29 -4.72 -15.08
C ALA A 257 -12.39 -4.58 -13.54
N GLU A 258 -12.38 -3.37 -13.00
CA GLU A 258 -12.45 -3.13 -11.55
C GLU A 258 -13.81 -3.52 -10.98
N PRO A 259 -13.87 -4.45 -9.99
CA PRO A 259 -15.09 -4.68 -9.23
C PRO A 259 -15.52 -3.43 -8.47
N GLN A 260 -16.78 -3.03 -8.64
CA GLN A 260 -17.36 -1.87 -7.97
C GLN A 260 -17.89 -2.28 -6.59
N VAL A 261 -16.98 -2.53 -5.66
CA VAL A 261 -17.29 -3.05 -4.32
C VAL A 261 -16.49 -2.31 -3.25
N TYR A 262 -17.16 -2.01 -2.14
CA TYR A 262 -16.54 -1.49 -0.92
C TYR A 262 -16.78 -2.48 0.20
N LEU A 263 -15.71 -2.85 0.91
CA LEU A 263 -15.85 -3.58 2.17
C LEU A 263 -15.91 -2.58 3.32
N GLN A 264 -17.09 -2.41 3.88
CA GLN A 264 -17.29 -1.63 5.09
C GLN A 264 -17.00 -2.51 6.30
N GLN A 265 -15.88 -2.25 6.97
CA GLN A 265 -15.49 -3.01 8.16
C GLN A 265 -16.24 -2.59 9.41
N ASP A 266 -16.36 -3.51 10.37
CA ASP A 266 -16.80 -3.21 11.72
C ASP A 266 -15.69 -2.46 12.48
N THR A 267 -15.75 -1.13 12.42
CA THR A 267 -14.76 -0.27 13.08
C THR A 267 -14.93 -0.23 14.61
N GLN A 268 -16.05 -0.69 15.16
CA GLN A 268 -16.19 -0.91 16.60
C GLN A 268 -15.35 -2.11 17.03
N TYR A 269 -15.38 -3.21 16.26
CA TYR A 269 -14.50 -4.35 16.49
C TYR A 269 -13.01 -3.97 16.37
N ILE A 270 -12.64 -3.13 15.40
CA ILE A 270 -11.28 -2.59 15.28
C ILE A 270 -10.87 -1.85 16.56
N GLN A 271 -11.72 -0.97 17.11
CA GLN A 271 -11.43 -0.28 18.37
C GLN A 271 -11.39 -1.23 19.58
N ASP A 272 -12.25 -2.25 19.62
CA ASP A 272 -12.26 -3.24 20.70
C ASP A 272 -11.08 -4.21 20.64
N SER A 273 -10.43 -4.34 19.48
CA SER A 273 -9.16 -5.06 19.33
C SER A 273 -7.96 -4.33 19.90
N MET A 274 -8.13 -3.06 20.30
CA MET A 274 -7.05 -2.17 20.75
C MET A 274 -5.98 -1.89 19.67
N ALA A 275 -6.23 -2.24 18.41
CA ALA A 275 -5.38 -1.84 17.29
C ALA A 275 -5.34 -0.31 17.12
N VAL A 276 -6.42 0.37 17.51
CA VAL A 276 -6.49 1.84 17.58
C VAL A 276 -7.10 2.27 18.91
N SER A 277 -6.95 3.56 19.25
CA SER A 277 -7.62 4.15 20.41
C SER A 277 -9.15 4.09 20.28
N ARG A 278 -9.85 4.11 21.41
CA ARG A 278 -11.30 4.30 21.43
C ARG A 278 -11.64 5.76 21.18
N TYR A 279 -12.51 5.99 20.22
CA TYR A 279 -13.05 7.31 19.88
C TYR A 279 -14.48 7.44 20.37
N MET A 280 -14.89 8.68 20.62
CA MET A 280 -16.29 8.98 20.90
C MET A 280 -17.14 8.58 19.70
N ALA A 281 -18.25 7.86 19.93
CA ALA A 281 -19.20 7.55 18.88
C ALA A 281 -19.86 8.84 18.40
N LEU A 282 -19.56 9.23 17.17
CA LEU A 282 -20.12 10.39 16.47
C LEU A 282 -20.69 9.95 15.13
N THR A 283 -21.65 10.69 14.61
CA THR A 283 -22.19 10.46 13.26
C THR A 283 -21.99 11.74 12.47
N PRO A 284 -21.00 11.77 11.55
CA PRO A 284 -20.84 12.90 10.64
C PRO A 284 -22.10 13.11 9.82
N ASP A 285 -22.51 14.36 9.64
CA ASP A 285 -23.65 14.66 8.79
C ASP A 285 -23.29 14.51 7.29
N GLN A 286 -24.33 14.47 6.43
CA GLN A 286 -24.13 14.30 5.00
C GLN A 286 -23.43 15.50 4.35
N ALA A 287 -23.57 16.71 4.90
CA ALA A 287 -22.91 17.89 4.35
C ALA A 287 -21.39 17.78 4.55
N PHE A 288 -20.96 17.36 5.74
CA PHE A 288 -19.56 17.06 6.03
C PHE A 288 -19.02 15.96 5.11
N LEU A 289 -19.68 14.80 5.04
CA LEU A 289 -19.20 13.68 4.22
C LEU A 289 -19.17 14.02 2.72
N ASN A 290 -20.05 14.89 2.23
CA ASN A 290 -20.00 15.38 0.85
C ASN A 290 -18.92 16.44 0.61
N SER A 291 -18.40 17.06 1.66
CA SER A 291 -17.37 18.10 1.56
C SER A 291 -15.94 17.57 1.50
N VAL A 292 -15.71 16.35 2.00
CA VAL A 292 -14.36 15.78 2.03
C VAL A 292 -13.91 15.34 0.65
N ARG A 293 -12.63 15.57 0.34
CA ARG A 293 -12.03 15.04 -0.89
C ARG A 293 -11.87 13.53 -0.80
N GLN A 294 -11.84 12.86 -1.94
CA GLN A 294 -11.74 11.40 -2.04
C GLN A 294 -10.55 10.92 -2.89
N SER A 295 -9.82 11.84 -3.50
CA SER A 295 -8.58 11.59 -4.22
C SER A 295 -7.79 12.88 -4.35
N CYS A 296 -6.51 12.75 -4.71
CA CYS A 296 -5.64 13.88 -5.03
C CYS A 296 -4.80 13.57 -6.27
N ALA A 297 -4.23 14.61 -6.86
CA ALA A 297 -3.25 14.43 -7.92
C ALA A 297 -1.95 13.82 -7.36
N PRO A 298 -1.17 13.09 -8.18
CA PRO A 298 0.16 12.65 -7.80
C PRO A 298 1.01 13.80 -7.23
N LEU A 299 1.62 13.56 -6.06
CA LEU A 299 2.47 14.51 -5.34
C LEU A 299 1.76 15.81 -4.90
N ASP A 300 0.43 15.81 -4.80
CA ASP A 300 -0.33 16.82 -4.06
C ASP A 300 -0.35 16.45 -2.58
N TYR A 301 -0.13 17.41 -1.68
CA TYR A 301 -0.16 17.16 -0.23
C TYR A 301 -1.59 17.01 0.33
N CYS A 302 -2.63 17.05 -0.50
CA CYS A 302 -4.03 16.89 -0.10
C CYS A 302 -4.47 17.87 1.01
N ASP A 303 -4.93 17.34 2.15
CA ASP A 303 -5.28 18.09 3.35
C ASP A 303 -4.18 17.96 4.43
N GLN A 304 -3.01 17.42 4.08
CA GLN A 304 -1.82 17.49 4.92
C GLN A 304 -1.34 18.94 5.02
N THR A 305 -0.60 19.25 6.09
CA THR A 305 0.03 20.55 6.22
C THR A 305 1.31 20.59 5.40
N GLN A 306 1.38 21.48 4.41
CA GLN A 306 2.57 21.61 3.55
C GLN A 306 3.89 21.64 4.32
N ALA A 307 3.98 22.46 5.38
CA ALA A 307 5.13 22.50 6.29
C ALA A 307 4.71 22.10 7.71
N MET A 308 5.00 20.86 8.08
CA MET A 308 4.48 20.26 9.32
C MET A 308 5.00 20.92 10.59
N GLY A 309 6.21 21.49 10.56
CA GLY A 309 6.82 22.21 11.70
C GLY A 309 6.20 23.58 12.02
N THR A 310 5.15 24.00 11.32
CA THR A 310 4.43 25.25 11.60
C THR A 310 3.60 25.15 12.88
N THR A 311 3.53 26.25 13.64
CA THR A 311 2.83 26.28 14.93
C THR A 311 1.31 26.26 14.77
N GLY A 312 0.61 25.50 15.62
CA GLY A 312 -0.85 25.54 15.73
C GLY A 312 -1.51 24.18 15.52
N ALA A 313 -2.84 24.15 15.58
CA ALA A 313 -3.62 22.95 15.30
C ALA A 313 -3.59 22.63 13.80
N GLN A 314 -3.47 21.35 13.48
CA GLN A 314 -3.48 20.84 12.10
C GLN A 314 -4.35 19.58 12.06
N ALA A 315 -5.04 19.33 10.94
CA ALA A 315 -5.89 18.15 10.78
C ALA A 315 -5.11 16.82 10.83
N SER A 316 -3.80 16.87 10.55
CA SER A 316 -2.85 15.77 10.65
C SER A 316 -2.48 15.43 12.11
N ILE A 317 -2.62 16.36 13.05
CA ILE A 317 -2.15 16.21 14.43
C ILE A 317 -3.18 15.48 15.29
N GLY A 318 -2.75 14.39 15.92
CA GLY A 318 -3.52 13.59 16.88
C GLY A 318 -3.04 12.14 16.90
N PRO A 319 -3.55 11.29 17.81
CA PRO A 319 -3.25 9.86 17.80
C PRO A 319 -3.58 9.19 16.45
N LEU A 320 -4.63 9.68 15.79
CA LEU A 320 -4.91 9.47 14.38
C LEU A 320 -5.23 10.83 13.78
N PRO A 321 -4.85 11.11 12.52
CA PRO A 321 -5.26 12.32 11.84
C PRO A 321 -6.78 12.34 11.60
N GLN A 322 -7.34 13.52 11.35
CA GLN A 322 -8.78 13.74 11.29
C GLN A 322 -9.46 12.78 10.29
N TRP A 323 -8.93 12.64 9.08
CA TRP A 323 -9.48 11.74 8.05
C TRP A 323 -9.54 10.28 8.49
N THR A 324 -8.51 9.80 9.16
CA THR A 324 -8.46 8.43 9.69
C THR A 324 -9.43 8.27 10.86
N SER A 325 -9.50 9.25 11.76
CA SER A 325 -10.42 9.20 12.91
C SER A 325 -11.88 9.18 12.48
N VAL A 326 -12.25 9.92 11.43
CA VAL A 326 -13.60 9.91 10.86
C VAL A 326 -13.96 8.53 10.31
N TYR A 327 -13.04 7.88 9.58
CA TYR A 327 -13.27 6.52 9.09
C TYR A 327 -13.46 5.53 10.25
N ILE A 328 -12.60 5.58 11.29
CA ILE A 328 -12.71 4.71 12.47
C ILE A 328 -14.04 4.90 13.21
N VAL A 329 -14.55 6.12 13.29
CA VAL A 329 -15.83 6.40 13.96
C VAL A 329 -17.04 6.08 13.08
N TYR A 330 -16.93 6.27 11.76
CA TYR A 330 -18.03 6.09 10.82
C TYR A 330 -17.49 5.61 9.45
N PRO A 331 -17.51 4.29 9.15
CA PRO A 331 -16.86 3.71 7.98
C PRO A 331 -17.66 3.91 6.68
N ASP A 332 -18.06 5.14 6.39
CA ASP A 332 -18.60 5.56 5.10
C ASP A 332 -17.51 5.49 4.02
N VAL A 333 -17.88 5.12 2.79
CA VAL A 333 -16.93 5.00 1.68
C VAL A 333 -16.21 6.33 1.39
N ARG A 334 -16.86 7.48 1.62
CA ARG A 334 -16.24 8.81 1.44
C ARG A 334 -15.18 9.07 2.51
N ALA A 335 -15.42 8.64 3.75
CA ALA A 335 -14.44 8.74 4.82
C ALA A 335 -13.26 7.80 4.59
N TYR A 336 -13.51 6.57 4.12
CA TYR A 336 -12.48 5.63 3.71
C TYR A 336 -11.60 6.21 2.59
N ASN A 337 -12.21 6.75 1.53
CA ASN A 337 -11.49 7.37 0.43
C ASN A 337 -10.73 8.64 0.86
N TRP A 338 -11.29 9.43 1.79
CA TRP A 338 -10.61 10.61 2.35
C TRP A 338 -9.36 10.23 3.14
N MET A 339 -9.44 9.14 3.91
CA MET A 339 -8.29 8.56 4.61
C MET A 339 -7.20 8.10 3.64
N LEU A 340 -7.56 7.34 2.60
CA LEU A 340 -6.61 6.86 1.62
C LEU A 340 -5.96 8.01 0.85
N ALA A 341 -6.75 8.97 0.35
CA ALA A 341 -6.24 10.13 -0.39
C ALA A 341 -5.19 10.91 0.40
N ASN A 342 -5.45 11.18 1.69
CA ASN A 342 -4.48 11.88 2.54
C ASN A 342 -3.27 11.02 2.92
N THR A 343 -3.39 9.69 2.89
CA THR A 343 -2.25 8.79 3.07
C THR A 343 -1.39 8.77 1.81
N ASP A 344 -1.98 8.72 0.63
CA ASP A 344 -1.27 8.79 -0.66
C ASP A 344 -0.47 10.11 -0.77
N ALA A 345 -1.01 11.19 -0.18
CA ALA A 345 -0.38 12.51 -0.10
C ALA A 345 0.96 12.54 0.64
N LEU A 346 1.19 11.60 1.56
CA LEU A 346 2.46 11.50 2.29
C LEU A 346 3.62 11.24 1.33
N GLY A 347 3.33 10.61 0.19
CA GLY A 347 4.27 10.40 -0.90
C GLY A 347 4.91 11.70 -1.45
N ALA A 348 4.27 12.86 -1.27
CA ALA A 348 4.79 14.16 -1.66
C ALA A 348 5.98 14.64 -0.80
N TYR A 349 6.11 14.13 0.43
CA TYR A 349 7.16 14.52 1.37
C TYR A 349 8.45 13.72 1.15
N SER A 350 9.60 14.37 1.36
CA SER A 350 10.92 13.75 1.19
C SER A 350 11.33 12.85 2.37
N ILE A 351 10.59 11.78 2.61
CA ILE A 351 10.84 10.80 3.69
C ILE A 351 11.17 9.39 3.19
N HIS A 352 11.17 9.16 1.88
CA HIS A 352 11.23 7.83 1.29
C HIS A 352 12.66 7.41 0.93
N TYR A 353 13.52 7.24 1.93
CA TYR A 353 14.91 6.82 1.74
C TYR A 353 15.01 5.30 1.58
N ARG A 354 15.17 4.82 0.35
CA ARG A 354 15.32 3.39 0.05
C ARG A 354 16.79 3.03 -0.14
N ASP A 355 17.24 2.00 0.58
CA ASP A 355 18.54 1.38 0.34
C ASP A 355 18.49 0.54 -0.94
N ALA A 356 19.18 1.00 -1.98
CA ALA A 356 19.33 0.29 -3.24
C ALA A 356 20.27 -0.93 -3.16
N ALA A 357 20.61 -1.46 -1.99
CA ALA A 357 21.20 -2.77 -1.80
C ALA A 357 20.17 -3.79 -1.25
N THR A 358 19.26 -3.38 -0.37
CA THR A 358 18.20 -4.25 0.18
C THR A 358 16.86 -4.14 -0.53
N GLY A 359 16.61 -3.01 -1.22
CA GLY A 359 15.28 -2.68 -1.74
C GLY A 359 14.29 -2.21 -0.68
N TRP A 360 14.72 -2.06 0.57
CA TRP A 360 13.91 -1.64 1.71
C TRP A 360 14.26 -0.21 2.14
N PRO A 361 13.42 0.45 2.96
CA PRO A 361 13.80 1.70 3.61
C PRO A 361 15.16 1.56 4.33
N VAL A 362 15.93 2.65 4.38
CA VAL A 362 17.24 2.67 5.01
C VAL A 362 17.13 2.23 6.47
N SER A 363 17.99 1.31 6.90
CA SER A 363 18.06 0.85 8.28
C SER A 363 19.36 1.30 8.92
N ILE A 364 19.26 1.89 10.12
CA ILE A 364 20.43 2.24 10.94
C ILE A 364 21.24 1.01 11.39
N GLN A 365 20.70 -0.21 11.31
CA GLN A 365 21.48 -1.42 11.58
C GLN A 365 22.54 -1.68 10.50
N LYS A 366 22.23 -1.27 9.26
CA LYS A 366 23.12 -1.45 8.10
C LYS A 366 23.92 -0.19 7.78
N HIS A 367 23.32 0.97 8.05
CA HIS A 367 23.90 2.29 7.87
C HIS A 367 23.97 3.00 9.24
N PRO A 368 24.81 2.55 10.17
CA PRO A 368 24.81 3.04 11.56
C PRO A 368 25.23 4.51 11.71
N TYR A 369 25.76 5.14 10.66
CA TYR A 369 26.14 6.55 10.69
C TYR A 369 25.24 7.44 9.80
N VAL A 370 24.15 6.90 9.25
CA VAL A 370 23.22 7.72 8.46
C VAL A 370 22.49 8.68 9.39
N THR A 371 22.42 9.94 8.98
CA THR A 371 21.74 11.00 9.72
C THR A 371 21.21 12.07 8.78
N ILE A 372 20.07 12.67 9.12
CA ILE A 372 19.59 13.91 8.49
C ILE A 372 19.66 15.12 9.42
N ALA A 373 19.57 14.97 10.75
CA ALA A 373 19.66 16.11 11.68
C ALA A 373 21.11 16.61 11.83
N ASP A 374 22.06 15.71 12.07
CA ASP A 374 23.47 16.05 12.28
C ASP A 374 24.31 15.91 10.99
N TRP A 375 23.64 16.01 9.83
CA TRP A 375 24.24 15.79 8.53
C TRP A 375 25.46 16.68 8.26
N SER A 376 25.44 17.95 8.69
CA SER A 376 26.58 18.85 8.50
C SER A 376 27.83 18.35 9.23
N TYR A 377 27.67 17.88 10.47
CA TYR A 377 28.76 17.26 11.22
C TYR A 377 29.21 15.97 10.54
N ALA A 378 28.28 15.07 10.21
CA ALA A 378 28.58 13.81 9.51
C ALA A 378 29.32 14.05 8.18
N SER A 379 29.00 15.13 7.46
CA SER A 379 29.61 15.48 6.18
C SER A 379 31.11 15.77 6.27
N SER A 380 31.57 16.21 7.45
CA SER A 380 32.98 16.49 7.78
C SER A 380 33.77 15.26 8.19
N LEU A 381 33.09 14.16 8.52
CA LEU A 381 33.71 12.91 8.95
C LEU A 381 34.26 12.13 7.75
N THR A 382 35.10 11.13 8.06
CA THR A 382 35.73 10.23 7.08
C THR A 382 35.39 8.78 7.38
N GLY A 383 35.73 7.85 6.48
CA GLY A 383 35.51 6.42 6.69
C GLY A 383 34.03 6.04 6.60
N ALA A 384 33.57 5.18 7.52
CA ALA A 384 32.21 4.62 7.49
C ALA A 384 31.11 5.71 7.56
N ALA A 385 31.31 6.75 8.37
CA ALA A 385 30.38 7.88 8.43
C ALA A 385 30.24 8.62 7.10
N LYS A 386 31.31 8.68 6.30
CA LYS A 386 31.24 9.27 4.96
C LYS A 386 30.53 8.36 3.95
N ALA A 387 30.61 7.05 4.13
CA ALA A 387 29.95 6.06 3.27
C ALA A 387 28.42 6.04 3.47
N ASP A 388 27.94 6.34 4.67
CA ASP A 388 26.51 6.43 5.01
C ASP A 388 25.94 7.85 4.80
N LEU A 389 26.76 8.80 4.34
CA LEU A 389 26.32 10.19 4.16
C LEU A 389 25.33 10.28 2.99
N LEU A 390 24.10 10.71 3.29
CA LEU A 390 23.11 11.01 2.26
C LEU A 390 23.60 12.17 1.39
N PRO A 391 23.44 12.13 0.06
CA PRO A 391 23.75 13.26 -0.79
C PRO A 391 22.80 14.41 -0.49
N ASN A 392 23.33 15.63 -0.42
CA ASN A 392 22.54 16.84 -0.24
C ASN A 392 21.96 17.31 -1.59
N CYS A 393 20.97 18.20 -1.53
CA CYS A 393 20.43 18.79 -2.74
C CYS A 393 21.45 19.71 -3.43
N THR A 394 21.28 19.91 -4.73
CA THR A 394 22.07 20.83 -5.55
C THR A 394 21.16 21.87 -6.18
N ASN A 395 21.63 23.12 -6.29
CA ASN A 395 20.86 24.15 -6.98
C ASN A 395 20.76 23.86 -8.48
N ASP A 396 19.55 23.95 -9.01
CA ASP A 396 19.21 23.81 -10.41
C ASP A 396 18.06 24.76 -10.81
N ALA A 397 17.34 24.46 -11.90
CA ALA A 397 16.22 25.29 -12.36
C ALA A 397 14.97 25.18 -11.48
N VAL A 398 14.87 24.16 -10.63
CA VAL A 398 13.73 23.87 -9.74
C VAL A 398 14.07 24.26 -8.31
N VAL A 399 15.22 23.79 -7.81
CA VAL A 399 15.70 24.00 -6.45
C VAL A 399 16.76 25.10 -6.46
N THR A 400 16.54 26.20 -5.73
CA THR A 400 17.42 27.39 -5.82
C THR A 400 18.14 27.76 -4.52
N ASN A 401 17.83 27.08 -3.40
CA ASN A 401 18.32 27.42 -2.06
C ASN A 401 18.94 26.23 -1.30
N CYS A 402 19.63 25.33 -1.99
CA CYS A 402 20.44 24.29 -1.37
C CYS A 402 21.61 24.89 -0.59
N ALA A 403 21.83 24.41 0.63
CA ALA A 403 22.89 24.86 1.51
C ALA A 403 23.76 23.69 1.94
N ALA A 404 25.08 23.87 1.96
CA ALA A 404 26.02 22.84 2.44
C ALA A 404 26.10 22.75 3.97
N SER A 405 25.48 23.68 4.69
CA SER A 405 25.51 23.79 6.16
C SER A 405 24.45 22.97 6.87
N TRP A 406 23.49 22.39 6.17
CA TRP A 406 22.48 21.46 6.71
C TRP A 406 21.99 20.53 5.60
N TYR A 407 21.33 19.45 5.98
CA TYR A 407 20.70 18.55 5.03
C TYR A 407 19.46 19.19 4.38
N GLY A 408 19.27 19.00 3.08
CA GLY A 408 18.08 19.43 2.38
C GLY A 408 17.82 18.63 1.11
N THR A 409 16.55 18.66 0.68
CA THR A 409 16.09 18.02 -0.56
C THR A 409 15.59 19.01 -1.60
N GLY A 410 15.39 20.27 -1.20
CA GLY A 410 14.77 21.31 -2.00
C GLY A 410 13.26 21.18 -2.15
N ASN A 411 12.63 20.19 -1.51
CA ASN A 411 11.19 19.99 -1.55
C ASN A 411 10.46 21.07 -0.73
N PRO A 412 9.46 21.78 -1.29
CA PRO A 412 8.64 22.72 -0.53
C PRO A 412 7.75 22.06 0.52
N ASP A 413 7.41 20.78 0.34
CA ASP A 413 6.59 20.02 1.29
C ASP A 413 7.52 19.46 2.38
N ALA A 414 7.47 20.09 3.55
CA ALA A 414 8.43 19.90 4.63
C ALA A 414 7.86 19.00 5.72
N TRP A 415 8.48 17.82 5.84
CA TRP A 415 8.25 16.88 6.94
C TRP A 415 8.84 17.40 8.25
N ASP A 416 8.18 17.13 9.36
CA ASP A 416 8.67 17.42 10.70
C ASP A 416 8.40 16.25 11.64
N ASN A 417 9.42 15.84 12.40
CA ASN A 417 9.30 14.68 13.29
C ASN A 417 8.50 14.98 14.57
N ALA A 418 8.38 16.24 14.98
CA ALA A 418 7.59 16.61 16.16
C ALA A 418 6.08 16.71 15.86
N HIS A 419 5.71 16.92 14.58
CA HIS A 419 4.33 17.12 14.15
C HIS A 419 3.84 16.10 13.10
N GLN A 420 4.51 14.95 12.98
CA GLN A 420 4.13 13.91 12.02
C GLN A 420 2.76 13.26 12.36
N PRO A 421 1.91 13.00 11.34
CA PRO A 421 0.66 12.26 11.53
C PRO A 421 0.93 10.79 11.86
N ALA A 422 -0.10 10.10 12.37
CA ALA A 422 -0.14 8.64 12.30
C ALA A 422 -0.31 8.21 10.84
N GLU A 423 0.82 8.06 10.15
CA GLU A 423 0.99 7.96 8.70
C GLU A 423 0.01 7.00 8.00
N SER A 424 0.39 5.73 7.88
CA SER A 424 -0.27 4.75 7.01
C SER A 424 -0.66 3.47 7.76
N TYR A 425 -0.57 3.48 9.10
CA TYR A 425 -0.92 2.34 9.96
C TYR A 425 -2.35 1.83 9.71
N VAL A 426 -3.36 2.70 9.85
CA VAL A 426 -4.77 2.33 9.62
C VAL A 426 -5.04 1.98 8.15
N PRO A 427 -4.60 2.79 7.16
CA PRO A 427 -4.68 2.41 5.74
C PRO A 427 -4.12 1.02 5.44
N TYR A 428 -2.93 0.67 5.94
CA TYR A 428 -2.37 -0.67 5.79
C TYR A 428 -3.22 -1.72 6.51
N MET A 429 -3.61 -1.43 7.75
CA MET A 429 -4.40 -2.33 8.59
C MET A 429 -5.69 -2.76 7.90
N VAL A 430 -6.40 -1.85 7.23
CA VAL A 430 -7.72 -2.13 6.62
C VAL A 430 -7.66 -2.56 5.15
N THR A 431 -6.61 -2.20 4.42
CA THR A 431 -6.47 -2.60 3.00
C THR A 431 -5.63 -3.85 2.82
N GLY A 432 -4.60 -4.04 3.66
CA GLY A 432 -3.57 -5.05 3.44
C GLY A 432 -2.66 -4.76 2.25
N ASP A 433 -2.69 -3.54 1.70
CA ASP A 433 -1.95 -3.19 0.50
C ASP A 433 -0.46 -2.95 0.78
N TYR A 434 0.38 -3.38 -0.16
CA TYR A 434 1.82 -3.25 -0.07
C TYR A 434 2.26 -1.79 -0.01
N TYR A 435 1.61 -0.89 -0.76
CA TYR A 435 1.93 0.54 -0.78
C TYR A 435 1.87 1.11 0.65
N TYR A 436 0.73 0.98 1.33
CA TYR A 436 0.56 1.50 2.69
C TYR A 436 1.47 0.81 3.72
N MET A 437 1.74 -0.49 3.58
CA MET A 437 2.77 -1.13 4.41
C MET A 437 4.15 -0.50 4.19
N SER A 438 4.51 -0.25 2.93
CA SER A 438 5.80 0.35 2.59
C SER A 438 5.91 1.80 3.04
N GLU A 439 4.81 2.58 2.99
CA GLU A 439 4.73 3.91 3.59
C GLU A 439 5.03 3.82 5.10
N LEU A 440 4.40 2.89 5.82
CA LEU A 440 4.60 2.72 7.26
C LEU A 440 6.06 2.39 7.60
N ALA A 441 6.70 1.57 6.75
CA ALA A 441 8.10 1.24 6.89
C ALA A 441 9.02 2.44 6.59
N PHE A 442 8.65 3.31 5.65
CA PHE A 442 9.39 4.56 5.39
C PHE A 442 9.27 5.53 6.56
N GLY A 443 8.09 5.72 7.14
CA GLY A 443 7.90 6.50 8.35
C GLY A 443 8.74 6.04 9.54
N ALA A 444 8.73 4.72 9.78
CA ALA A 444 9.56 4.13 10.81
C ALA A 444 11.06 4.39 10.54
N SER A 445 11.53 4.18 9.31
CA SER A 445 12.91 4.46 8.91
C SER A 445 13.26 5.94 9.06
N GLN A 446 12.38 6.85 8.61
CA GLN A 446 12.55 8.31 8.74
C GLN A 446 12.76 8.74 10.19
N ASN A 447 12.01 8.14 11.13
CA ASN A 447 12.17 8.41 12.55
C ASN A 447 13.52 7.96 13.09
N GLU A 448 13.99 6.78 12.69
CA GLU A 448 15.30 6.26 13.11
C GLU A 448 16.46 7.09 12.54
N ILE A 449 16.44 7.41 11.24
CA ILE A 449 17.54 8.13 10.58
C ILE A 449 17.59 9.62 10.94
N TRP A 450 16.54 10.18 11.55
CA TRP A 450 16.54 11.60 11.90
C TRP A 450 17.50 11.92 13.03
N SER A 451 17.45 11.16 14.12
CA SER A 451 18.27 11.40 15.32
C SER A 451 19.55 10.60 15.41
N ASN A 452 19.72 9.57 14.57
CA ASN A 452 20.95 8.77 14.50
C ASN A 452 22.13 9.63 14.02
#